data_AF-A0A1G1FBG1-F1
#
_entry.id   AF-A0A1G1FBG1-F1
#
_cell.length_a   1.000
_cell.length_b   1.000
_cell.length_c   1.000
_cell.angle_alpha   90.00
_cell.angle_beta   90.00
_cell.angle_gamma   90.00
#
_symmetry.space_group_name_H-M   'P 1'
#
loop_
_entity.id
_entity.type
_entity.pdbx_description
1 polymer ?
#
loop_
_entity_poly.entity_id
_entity_poly.type
_entity_poly.pdbx_seq_one_letter_code
_entity_poly.pdbx_strand_id
1 'polypeptide(L)'
;MNTWPFRIPVIGLFAKLSGYLNVKRISHEEFHARAGRLLRDGVSIVFFPEGTRSGGRTMGNFHGAAFRLALQERVAIVPLCISGNENIPPKGSLMLRPGTIRVRRLPTLAWQEFKDLSAFALKNRVREIIQKELDAMERAA
;
A
#
# COMPACT_ATOMS: atom_id res chain seq x y z
N MET A 1 -6.88 -8.34 -2.88
CA MET A 1 -6.26 -8.82 -1.62
C MET A 1 -6.57 -10.28 -1.33
N ASN A 2 -5.57 -11.13 -1.23
CA ASN A 2 -5.76 -12.54 -0.83
C ASN A 2 -5.68 -12.65 0.70
N THR A 3 -6.58 -13.43 1.30
CA THR A 3 -6.73 -13.54 2.77
C THR A 3 -5.88 -14.66 3.38
N TRP A 4 -5.10 -15.38 2.57
CA TRP A 4 -4.27 -16.49 3.03
C TRP A 4 -3.28 -16.13 4.16
N PRO A 5 -2.66 -14.93 4.24
CA PRO A 5 -1.73 -14.62 5.33
C PRO A 5 -2.41 -14.61 6.71
N PHE A 6 -3.71 -14.28 6.75
CA PHE A 6 -4.51 -14.31 7.98
C PHE A 6 -4.82 -15.74 8.47
N ARG A 7 -4.50 -16.77 7.68
CA ARG A 7 -4.67 -18.18 8.07
C ARG A 7 -3.41 -18.77 8.70
N ILE A 8 -2.28 -18.06 8.69
CA ILE A 8 -1.06 -18.47 9.38
C ILE A 8 -1.27 -18.25 10.89
N PRO A 9 -1.07 -19.25 11.77
CA PRO A 9 -1.49 -19.15 13.17
C PRO A 9 -0.94 -17.93 13.91
N VAL A 10 0.36 -17.64 13.76
CA VAL A 10 1.02 -16.53 14.44
C VAL A 10 0.72 -15.19 13.76
N ILE A 11 0.89 -15.11 12.43
CA ILE A 11 0.69 -13.86 11.67
C ILE A 11 -0.78 -13.44 11.68
N GLY A 12 -1.69 -14.40 11.55
CA GLY A 12 -3.14 -14.16 11.58
C GLY A 12 -3.65 -13.70 12.95
N LEU A 13 -3.09 -14.24 14.04
CA LEU A 13 -3.39 -13.77 15.39
C LEU A 13 -2.88 -12.35 15.60
N PHE A 14 -1.61 -12.07 15.26
CA PHE A 14 -1.06 -10.71 15.33
C PHE A 14 -1.83 -9.71 14.47
N ALA A 15 -2.20 -10.08 13.25
CA ALA A 15 -2.96 -9.20 12.36
C ALA A 15 -4.36 -8.87 12.92
N LYS A 16 -5.03 -9.84 13.56
CA LYS A 16 -6.31 -9.60 14.24
C LYS A 16 -6.15 -8.66 15.44
N LEU A 17 -5.10 -8.86 16.24
CA LEU A 17 -4.84 -8.05 17.44
C LEU A 17 -4.35 -6.63 17.11
N SER A 18 -3.65 -6.44 16.00
CA SER A 18 -3.10 -5.15 15.57
C SER A 18 -4.09 -4.26 14.80
N GLY A 19 -5.36 -4.65 14.71
CA GLY A 19 -6.40 -3.81 14.11
C GLY A 19 -6.37 -3.76 12.57
N TYR A 20 -5.87 -4.80 11.90
CA TYR A 20 -5.87 -4.87 10.43
C TYR A 20 -7.29 -4.69 9.85
N LEU A 21 -7.44 -3.73 8.94
CA LEU A 21 -8.66 -3.54 8.18
C LEU A 21 -8.74 -4.56 7.04
N ASN A 22 -9.63 -5.54 7.17
CA ASN A 22 -9.89 -6.50 6.10
C ASN A 22 -10.85 -5.92 5.06
N VAL A 23 -10.31 -5.14 4.13
CA VAL A 23 -11.07 -4.40 3.09
C VAL A 23 -11.98 -5.30 2.23
N LYS A 24 -11.72 -6.62 2.15
CA LYS A 24 -12.59 -7.56 1.42
C LYS A 24 -13.85 -8.00 2.17
N ARG A 25 -13.88 -7.82 3.48
CA ARG A 25 -14.96 -8.32 4.36
C ARG A 25 -15.84 -7.22 4.95
N ILE A 26 -15.55 -5.97 4.61
CA ILE A 26 -16.25 -4.79 5.11
C ILE A 26 -16.77 -3.97 3.92
N SER A 27 -17.88 -3.26 4.11
CA SER A 27 -18.40 -2.37 3.07
C SER A 27 -17.46 -1.17 2.84
N HIS A 28 -17.63 -0.48 1.72
CA HIS A 28 -16.89 0.76 1.47
C HIS A 28 -17.14 1.80 2.57
N GLU A 29 -18.39 1.95 3.01
CA GLU A 29 -18.78 2.87 4.08
C GLU A 29 -18.12 2.49 5.42
N GLU A 30 -18.12 1.20 5.75
CA GLU A 30 -17.49 0.70 6.98
C GLU A 30 -15.97 0.88 6.96
N PHE A 31 -15.33 0.67 5.80
CA PHE A 31 -13.91 0.97 5.63
C PHE A 31 -13.64 2.45 5.90
N HIS A 32 -14.39 3.35 5.28
CA HIS A 32 -14.20 4.80 5.48
C HIS A 32 -14.42 5.21 6.94
N ALA A 33 -15.46 4.70 7.59
CA ALA A 33 -15.75 5.01 8.99
C ALA A 33 -14.62 4.54 9.93
N ARG A 34 -14.19 3.28 9.81
CA ARG A 34 -13.14 2.70 10.67
C ARG A 34 -11.77 3.32 10.40
N ALA A 35 -11.38 3.41 9.13
CA ALA A 35 -10.09 3.96 8.73
C ALA A 35 -10.00 5.47 9.05
N GLY A 36 -11.06 6.22 8.80
CA GLY A 36 -11.14 7.65 9.16
C GLY A 36 -11.02 7.86 10.67
N ARG A 37 -11.67 7.02 11.49
CA ARG A 37 -11.51 7.07 12.95
C ARG A 37 -10.06 6.85 13.37
N LEU A 38 -9.40 5.82 12.83
CA LEU A 38 -7.99 5.55 13.12
C LEU A 38 -7.09 6.73 12.77
N LEU A 39 -7.29 7.35 11.60
CA LEU A 39 -6.52 8.53 11.19
C LEU A 39 -6.73 9.71 12.16
N ARG A 40 -7.97 9.96 12.59
CA ARG A 40 -8.29 11.01 13.58
C ARG A 40 -7.70 10.72 14.97
N ASP A 41 -7.57 9.45 15.32
CA ASP A 41 -6.92 9.00 16.55
C ASP A 41 -5.37 9.02 16.46
N GLY A 42 -4.81 9.53 15.35
CA GLY A 42 -3.36 9.66 15.14
C GLY A 42 -2.68 8.37 14.64
N VAL A 43 -3.45 7.35 14.28
CA VAL A 43 -2.92 6.08 13.78
C VAL A 43 -2.60 6.18 12.30
N SER A 44 -1.35 5.86 11.92
CA SER A 44 -0.94 5.80 10.52
C SER A 44 -1.46 4.53 9.84
N ILE A 45 -1.97 4.66 8.62
CA ILE A 45 -2.47 3.54 7.82
C ILE A 45 -1.51 3.24 6.68
N VAL A 46 -1.01 2.00 6.62
CA VAL A 46 -0.23 1.49 5.49
C VAL A 46 -1.16 0.71 4.56
N PHE A 47 -1.11 1.02 3.27
CA PHE A 47 -1.89 0.33 2.25
C PHE A 47 -1.02 -0.06 1.06
N PHE A 48 -1.29 -1.23 0.48
CA PHE A 48 -0.69 -1.68 -0.77
C PHE A 48 -1.72 -1.50 -1.89
N PRO A 49 -1.60 -0.45 -2.72
CA PRO A 49 -2.65 -0.09 -3.66
C PRO A 49 -2.89 -1.11 -4.76
N GLU A 50 -1.91 -1.94 -5.13
CA GLU A 50 -2.10 -3.02 -6.11
C GLU A 50 -2.93 -4.19 -5.55
N GLY A 51 -2.95 -4.36 -4.23
CA GLY A 51 -3.74 -5.38 -3.55
C GLY A 51 -3.33 -6.84 -3.84
N THR A 52 -2.28 -7.06 -4.63
CA THR A 52 -1.61 -8.35 -4.88
C THR A 52 -0.10 -8.14 -4.99
N ARG A 53 0.69 -9.21 -4.85
CA ARG A 53 2.12 -9.15 -5.13
C ARG A 53 2.33 -9.03 -6.63
N SER A 54 3.21 -8.11 -7.04
CA SER A 54 3.61 -7.94 -8.44
C SER A 54 4.10 -9.27 -9.02
N GLY A 55 3.73 -9.54 -10.27
CA GLY A 55 4.19 -10.69 -11.04
C GLY A 55 5.35 -10.36 -11.97
N GLY A 56 5.85 -9.13 -11.94
CA GLY A 56 6.84 -8.58 -12.85
C GLY A 56 7.20 -7.14 -12.45
N ARG A 57 7.92 -6.45 -13.34
CA ARG A 57 8.52 -5.12 -13.08
C ARG A 57 7.60 -3.93 -13.29
N THR A 58 6.46 -4.15 -13.98
CA THR A 58 5.47 -3.10 -14.19
C THR A 58 4.40 -3.15 -13.11
N MET A 59 4.18 -2.03 -12.42
CA MET A 59 3.09 -1.95 -11.45
C MET A 59 1.72 -2.02 -12.12
N GLY A 60 0.83 -2.78 -11.48
CA GLY A 60 -0.56 -2.88 -11.91
C GLY A 60 -1.39 -1.63 -11.59
N ASN A 61 -2.70 -1.77 -11.79
CA ASN A 61 -3.65 -0.73 -11.42
C ASN A 61 -3.78 -0.61 -9.90
N PHE A 62 -3.79 0.63 -9.43
CA PHE A 62 -4.03 0.94 -8.03
C PHE A 62 -5.54 0.91 -7.71
N HIS A 63 -5.89 0.48 -6.50
CA HIS A 63 -7.23 0.62 -5.93
C HIS A 63 -7.43 2.05 -5.40
N GLY A 64 -8.60 2.64 -5.65
CA GLY A 64 -8.87 4.05 -5.34
C GLY A 64 -9.31 4.37 -3.90
N ALA A 65 -9.70 3.37 -3.11
CA ALA A 65 -10.35 3.58 -1.80
C ALA A 65 -9.49 4.38 -0.81
N ALA A 66 -8.19 4.05 -0.72
CA ALA A 66 -7.26 4.74 0.19
C ALA A 66 -7.01 6.20 -0.23
N PHE A 67 -6.95 6.49 -1.53
CA PHE A 67 -6.78 7.86 -2.04
C PHE A 67 -8.00 8.73 -1.79
N ARG A 68 -9.20 8.15 -1.90
CA ARG A 68 -10.45 8.83 -1.52
C ARG A 68 -10.49 9.13 -0.02
N LEU A 69 -10.08 8.18 0.81
CA LEU A 69 -9.97 8.39 2.25
C LEU A 69 -9.00 9.52 2.58
N ALA A 70 -7.82 9.55 1.95
CA ALA A 70 -6.83 10.62 2.18
C ALA A 70 -7.36 12.02 1.84
N LEU A 71 -8.12 12.15 0.74
CA LEU A 71 -8.80 13.40 0.37
C LEU A 71 -9.84 13.82 1.42
N GLN A 72 -10.66 12.87 1.89
CA GLN A 72 -11.76 13.14 2.84
C GLN A 72 -11.24 13.51 4.24
N GLU A 73 -10.25 12.76 4.74
CA GLU A 73 -9.70 12.93 6.09
C GLU A 73 -8.61 14.01 6.16
N ARG A 74 -8.29 14.65 5.03
CA ARG A 74 -7.31 15.73 4.92
C ARG A 74 -5.91 15.36 5.42
N VAL A 75 -5.51 14.12 5.18
CA VAL A 75 -4.22 13.58 5.63
C VAL A 75 -3.20 13.56 4.51
N ALA A 76 -1.91 13.64 4.86
CA ALA A 76 -0.82 13.50 3.91
C ALA A 76 -0.65 12.06 3.42
N ILE A 77 -0.06 11.89 2.24
CA ILE A 77 0.32 10.60 1.67
C ILE A 77 1.84 10.49 1.64
N VAL A 78 2.39 9.39 2.15
CA VAL A 78 3.83 9.09 2.07
C VAL A 78 4.03 7.92 1.12
N PRO A 79 4.47 8.14 -0.13
CA PRO A 79 4.73 7.06 -1.06
C PRO A 79 5.99 6.27 -0.63
N LEU A 80 5.92 4.95 -0.73
CA LEU A 80 7.01 4.03 -0.41
C LEU A 80 7.28 3.13 -1.61
N CYS A 81 8.55 3.00 -1.98
CA CYS A 81 9.02 2.08 -3.01
C CYS A 81 9.75 0.92 -2.37
N ILE A 82 9.42 -0.30 -2.78
CA ILE A 82 10.02 -1.54 -2.31
C ILE A 82 10.45 -2.34 -3.54
N SER A 83 11.72 -2.76 -3.59
CA SER A 83 12.30 -3.55 -4.69
C SER A 83 13.18 -4.67 -4.13
N GLY A 84 13.30 -5.78 -4.88
CA GLY A 84 14.06 -6.97 -4.52
C GLY A 84 13.24 -8.02 -3.75
N ASN A 85 12.07 -7.64 -3.22
CA ASN A 85 11.17 -8.54 -2.50
C ASN A 85 10.44 -9.53 -3.42
N GLU A 86 10.40 -9.26 -4.72
CA GLU A 86 9.85 -10.17 -5.74
C GLU A 86 10.64 -11.49 -5.83
N ASN A 87 11.92 -11.49 -5.40
CA ASN A 87 12.81 -12.65 -5.42
C ASN A 87 12.81 -13.43 -4.09
N ILE A 88 12.12 -12.93 -3.04
CA ILE A 88 12.27 -13.41 -1.66
C ILE A 88 10.90 -13.54 -0.96
N PRO A 89 10.26 -14.73 -1.00
CA PRO A 89 10.44 -15.82 -1.95
C PRO A 89 9.73 -15.47 -3.28
N PRO A 90 10.08 -16.08 -4.42
CA PRO A 90 9.35 -15.89 -5.67
C PRO A 90 7.84 -16.18 -5.50
N LYS A 91 7.00 -15.50 -6.27
CA LYS A 91 5.55 -15.74 -6.26
C LYS A 91 5.27 -17.23 -6.57
N GLY A 92 4.58 -17.92 -5.67
CA GLY A 92 4.28 -19.35 -5.82
C GLY A 92 5.30 -20.29 -5.18
N SER A 93 6.38 -19.76 -4.57
CA SER A 93 7.35 -20.55 -3.81
C SER A 93 7.32 -20.20 -2.33
N LEU A 94 7.53 -21.19 -1.48
CA LEU A 94 7.78 -21.03 -0.04
C LEU A 94 9.28 -20.98 0.30
N MET A 95 10.16 -21.22 -0.68
CA MET A 95 11.60 -21.27 -0.48
C MET A 95 12.18 -19.85 -0.46
N LEU A 96 12.55 -19.39 0.74
CA LEU A 96 13.24 -18.14 0.95
C LEU A 96 14.67 -18.24 0.42
N ARG A 97 15.10 -17.25 -0.36
CA ARG A 97 16.48 -17.11 -0.84
C ARG A 97 17.08 -15.86 -0.22
N PRO A 98 18.34 -15.87 0.22
CA PRO A 98 19.03 -14.64 0.59
C PRO A 98 18.99 -13.65 -0.56
N GLY A 99 18.77 -12.39 -0.24
CA GLY A 99 18.77 -11.30 -1.21
C GLY A 99 18.55 -9.96 -0.52
N THR A 100 18.69 -8.89 -1.28
CA THR A 100 18.59 -7.53 -0.74
C THR A 100 17.22 -6.96 -1.05
N ILE A 101 16.48 -6.56 -0.01
CA ILE A 101 15.26 -5.77 -0.15
C ILE A 101 15.64 -4.31 0.03
N ARG A 102 15.37 -3.49 -0.97
CA ARG A 102 15.58 -2.04 -0.92
C ARG A 102 14.24 -1.37 -0.65
N VAL A 103 14.21 -0.50 0.35
CA VAL A 103 13.03 0.31 0.69
C VAL A 103 13.43 1.77 0.60
N ARG A 104 12.64 2.56 -0.12
CA ARG A 104 12.85 4.00 -0.26
C ARG A 104 11.58 4.76 0.07
N ARG A 105 11.70 5.72 0.99
CA ARG A 105 10.66 6.69 1.30
C ARG A 105 10.75 7.85 0.32
N LEU A 106 9.65 8.17 -0.34
CA LEU A 106 9.55 9.30 -1.24
C LEU A 106 9.07 10.56 -0.51
N PRO A 107 9.21 11.76 -1.14
CA PRO A 107 8.66 12.98 -0.59
C PRO A 107 7.19 12.84 -0.22
N THR A 108 6.85 13.31 0.98
CA THR A 108 5.48 13.35 1.46
C THR A 108 4.67 14.31 0.60
N LEU A 109 3.50 13.86 0.17
CA LEU A 109 2.49 14.71 -0.46
C LEU A 109 1.59 15.24 0.66
N ALA A 110 1.69 16.53 0.96
CA ALA A 110 0.77 17.21 1.85
C ALA A 110 -0.62 17.30 1.20
N TRP A 111 -1.67 17.31 2.03
CA TRP A 111 -3.05 17.34 1.52
C TRP A 111 -3.30 18.54 0.59
N GLN A 112 -2.70 19.68 0.88
CA GLN A 112 -2.81 20.90 0.09
C GLN A 112 -2.32 20.73 -1.36
N GLU A 113 -1.39 19.81 -1.62
CA GLU A 113 -0.83 19.55 -2.96
C GLU A 113 -1.78 18.76 -3.87
N PHE A 114 -2.83 18.16 -3.31
CA PHE A 114 -3.74 17.31 -4.03
C PHE A 114 -5.22 17.49 -3.69
N LYS A 115 -5.57 18.45 -2.82
CA LYS A 115 -6.95 18.72 -2.38
C LYS A 115 -7.94 18.93 -3.55
N ASP A 116 -7.46 19.48 -4.67
CA ASP A 116 -8.27 19.80 -5.85
C ASP A 116 -8.28 18.66 -6.89
N LEU A 117 -7.54 17.58 -6.64
CA LEU A 117 -7.51 16.41 -7.50
C LEU A 117 -8.67 15.47 -7.18
N SER A 118 -9.23 14.85 -8.22
CA SER A 118 -10.10 13.71 -8.03
C SER A 118 -9.31 12.53 -7.44
N ALA A 119 -9.99 11.64 -6.71
CA ALA A 119 -9.36 10.43 -6.18
C ALA A 119 -8.71 9.57 -7.30
N PHE A 120 -9.26 9.61 -8.51
CA PHE A 120 -8.69 8.94 -9.67
C PHE A 120 -7.38 9.59 -10.15
N ALA A 121 -7.36 10.93 -10.25
CA ALA A 121 -6.17 11.68 -10.64
C ALA A 121 -5.04 11.53 -9.59
N LEU A 122 -5.37 11.66 -8.31
CA LEU A 122 -4.42 11.46 -7.21
C LEU A 122 -3.82 10.06 -7.23
N LYS A 123 -4.65 9.04 -7.38
CA LYS A 123 -4.24 7.64 -7.51
C LYS A 123 -3.22 7.45 -8.64
N ASN A 124 -3.49 8.00 -9.83
CA ASN A 124 -2.59 7.85 -10.98
C ASN A 124 -1.29 8.63 -10.79
N ARG A 125 -1.36 9.85 -10.24
CA ARG A 125 -0.19 10.66 -9.91
C ARG A 125 0.75 9.93 -8.94
N VAL A 126 0.21 9.34 -7.87
CA VAL A 126 1.01 8.58 -6.89
C VAL A 126 1.60 7.31 -7.54
N ARG A 127 0.83 6.61 -8.39
CA ARG A 127 1.34 5.45 -9.14
C ARG A 127 2.53 5.82 -10.02
N GLU A 128 2.45 6.94 -10.74
CA GLU A 128 3.54 7.43 -11.60
C GLU A 128 4.78 7.82 -10.82
N ILE A 129 4.62 8.50 -9.68
CA ILE A 129 5.71 8.83 -8.76
C ILE A 129 6.44 7.56 -8.30
N ILE A 130 5.68 6.54 -7.87
CA ILE A 130 6.26 5.28 -7.39
C ILE A 130 6.93 4.51 -8.55
N GLN A 131 6.33 4.46 -9.75
CA GLN A 131 6.90 3.74 -10.89
C GLN A 131 8.23 4.35 -11.32
N LYS A 132 8.27 5.68 -11.44
CA LYS A 132 9.49 6.39 -11.83
C LYS A 132 10.64 6.13 -10.86
N GLU A 133 10.33 6.09 -9.56
CA GLU A 133 11.35 5.78 -8.56
C GLU A 133 11.79 4.32 -8.60
N LEU A 134 10.86 3.37 -8.77
CA LEU A 134 11.20 1.96 -8.92
C LEU A 134 12.13 1.74 -10.12
N ASP A 135 11.83 2.35 -11.28
CA ASP A 135 12.67 2.28 -12.48
C ASP A 135 14.07 2.89 -12.25
N ALA A 136 14.19 3.89 -11.37
CA ALA A 136 15.47 4.48 -10.98
C ALA A 136 16.24 3.58 -10.01
N MET A 137 15.56 2.98 -9.03
CA MET A 137 16.13 2.04 -8.08
C MET A 137 16.66 0.78 -8.77
N GLU A 138 15.96 0.28 -9.79
CA GLU A 138 16.37 -0.89 -10.56
C GLU A 138 17.58 -0.61 -11.46
N ARG A 139 17.66 0.58 -12.08
CA ARG A 139 18.84 0.96 -12.89
C ARG A 139 20.12 1.14 -12.06
N ALA A 140 19.97 1.43 -10.77
CA ALA A 140 21.09 1.61 -9.84
C ALA A 140 21.49 0.31 -9.12
N ALA A 141 20.80 -0.81 -9.39
CA ALA A 141 21.01 -2.11 -8.76
C ALA A 141 21.89 -3.04 -9.59
#